data_AF-A0A0G0V8I0-F1
#
_entry.id   AF-A0A0G0V8I0-F1
#
_cell.length_a   1.000
_cell.length_b   1.000
_cell.length_c   1.000
_cell.angle_alpha   90.00
_cell.angle_beta   90.00
_cell.angle_gamma   90.00
#
_symmetry.space_group_name_H-M   'P 1'
#
loop_
_entity.id
_entity.type
_entity.pdbx_description
1 polymer ?
#
loop_
_entity_poly.entity_id
_entity_poly.type
_entity_poly.pdbx_seq_one_letter_code
_entity_poly.pdbx_strand_id
1 'polypeptide(L)'
;MTTSAKMLKDVVQKDTIYKIIPPEELIFFKSSGHIRPLPLDQKSGFIHTSLPDQVESILNKFFGSNETMYVVELNKSEIEGQGGAVRIEQNTPGGNFYPHIYGLQNIAQSAVTKIFEVSKRGKDTNWRVIANVSVVTGQ
;
A
#
# COMPACT_ATOMS: atom_id res chain seq x y z
N MET A 1 -9.34 27.74 0.68
CA MET A 1 -10.33 26.84 0.05
C MET A 1 -10.13 25.46 0.66
N THR A 2 -11.05 25.01 1.50
CA THR A 2 -10.92 23.75 2.23
C THR A 2 -11.41 22.64 1.31
N THR A 3 -10.50 21.97 0.60
CA THR A 3 -10.85 20.74 -0.12
C THR A 3 -11.36 19.75 0.93
N SER A 4 -12.63 19.37 0.89
CA SER A 4 -13.15 18.30 1.73
C SER A 4 -12.30 17.05 1.50
N ALA A 5 -11.58 16.62 2.53
CA ALA A 5 -10.72 15.44 2.45
C ALA A 5 -11.58 14.21 2.13
N LYS A 6 -11.26 13.50 1.05
CA LYS A 6 -11.98 12.28 0.64
C LYS A 6 -11.67 11.14 1.64
N MET A 7 -12.64 10.26 1.88
CA MET A 7 -12.37 9.04 2.65
C MET A 7 -11.51 8.09 1.81
N LEU A 8 -10.61 7.36 2.47
CA LEU A 8 -9.73 6.40 1.78
C LEU A 8 -10.54 5.33 1.05
N LYS A 9 -11.57 4.79 1.71
CA LYS A 9 -12.47 3.79 1.11
C LYS A 9 -13.15 4.23 -0.19
N ASP A 10 -13.27 5.54 -0.42
CA ASP A 10 -13.91 6.10 -1.63
C ASP A 10 -12.93 6.29 -2.79
N VAL A 11 -11.60 6.18 -2.55
CA VAL A 11 -10.57 6.35 -3.59
C VAL A 11 -9.88 5.05 -3.98
N VAL A 12 -9.89 4.05 -3.10
CA VAL A 12 -9.42 2.70 -3.45
C VAL A 12 -10.32 2.11 -4.54
N GLN A 13 -9.72 1.39 -5.46
CA GLN A 13 -10.35 0.86 -6.67
C GLN A 13 -10.56 -0.63 -6.54
N LYS A 14 -11.62 -1.14 -7.17
CA LYS A 14 -11.83 -2.59 -7.24
C LYS A 14 -10.74 -3.25 -8.10
N ASP A 15 -10.45 -4.51 -7.82
CA ASP A 15 -9.53 -5.38 -8.58
C ASP A 15 -8.03 -5.01 -8.53
N THR A 16 -7.66 -3.93 -7.83
CA THR A 16 -6.26 -3.57 -7.52
C THR A 16 -5.79 -4.18 -6.19
N ILE A 17 -4.49 -4.08 -5.92
CA ILE A 17 -3.91 -4.40 -4.61
C ILE A 17 -3.11 -3.20 -4.11
N TYR A 18 -3.02 -3.12 -2.78
CA TYR A 18 -2.43 -1.97 -2.12
C TYR A 18 -1.29 -2.38 -1.21
N LYS A 19 -0.18 -1.63 -1.26
CA LYS A 19 0.88 -1.68 -0.25
C LYS A 19 0.77 -0.47 0.66
N ILE A 20 0.82 -0.69 1.97
CA ILE A 20 0.92 0.40 2.94
C ILE A 20 2.40 0.55 3.31
N ILE A 21 2.92 1.78 3.22
CA ILE A 21 4.31 2.09 3.54
C ILE A 21 4.41 3.28 4.50
N PRO A 22 5.40 3.30 5.41
CA PRO A 22 5.65 4.42 6.30
C PRO A 22 6.40 5.56 5.58
N PRO A 23 6.51 6.76 6.17
CA PRO A 23 7.13 7.93 5.53
C PRO A 23 8.57 7.72 5.05
N GLU A 24 9.39 7.00 5.81
CA GLU A 24 10.78 6.71 5.44
C GLU A 24 10.89 5.92 4.13
N GLU A 25 9.93 5.03 3.87
CA GLU A 25 9.92 4.25 2.64
C GLU A 25 9.43 5.06 1.45
N LEU A 26 8.53 6.03 1.66
CA LEU A 26 8.19 6.98 0.60
C LEU A 26 9.41 7.84 0.21
N ILE A 27 10.18 8.31 1.21
CA ILE A 27 11.40 9.09 0.95
C ILE A 27 12.40 8.26 0.14
N PHE A 28 12.60 7.00 0.52
CA PHE A 28 13.45 6.07 -0.22
C PHE A 28 12.92 5.80 -1.64
N PHE A 29 11.62 5.58 -1.81
CA PHE A 29 11.00 5.39 -3.12
C PHE A 29 11.24 6.59 -4.04
N LYS A 30 11.05 7.81 -3.53
CA LYS A 30 11.27 9.04 -4.31
C LYS A 30 12.71 9.21 -4.80
N SER A 31 13.70 8.68 -4.08
CA SER A 31 15.11 8.80 -4.47
C SER A 31 15.60 7.61 -5.31
N SER A 32 15.06 6.41 -5.09
CA SER A 32 15.55 5.16 -5.69
C SER A 32 14.68 4.62 -6.82
N GLY A 33 13.43 5.05 -6.93
CA GLY A 33 12.43 4.47 -7.84
C GLY A 33 11.94 3.08 -7.44
N HIS A 34 12.19 2.63 -6.21
CA HIS A 34 11.80 1.29 -5.74
C HIS A 34 11.21 1.33 -4.32
N ILE A 35 10.19 0.52 -4.08
CA ILE A 35 9.67 0.25 -2.73
C ILE A 35 10.33 -1.03 -2.22
N ARG A 36 10.97 -0.94 -1.06
CA ARG A 36 11.58 -2.07 -0.37
C ARG A 36 10.53 -2.85 0.45
N PRO A 37 10.71 -4.17 0.61
CA PRO A 37 9.96 -4.95 1.57
C PRO A 37 10.17 -4.41 2.99
N LEU A 38 9.08 -4.25 3.73
CA LEU A 38 9.10 -3.85 5.13
C LEU A 38 9.66 -4.99 6.01
N PRO A 39 10.05 -4.72 7.27
CA PRO A 39 10.62 -5.76 8.15
C PRO A 39 9.74 -7.01 8.30
N LEU A 40 8.41 -6.84 8.33
CA LEU A 40 7.47 -7.96 8.38
C LEU A 40 7.46 -8.78 7.09
N ASP A 41 7.59 -8.12 5.93
CA ASP A 41 7.67 -8.79 4.62
C ASP A 41 8.93 -9.64 4.50
N GLN A 42 10.06 -9.09 4.96
CA GLN A 42 11.34 -9.81 4.96
C GLN A 42 11.28 -11.03 5.88
N LYS A 43 10.63 -10.89 7.05
CA LYS A 43 10.44 -11.99 8.01
C LYS A 43 9.53 -13.09 7.47
N SER A 44 8.49 -12.74 6.72
CA SER A 44 7.53 -13.72 6.17
C SER A 44 8.01 -14.35 4.85
N GLY A 45 8.93 -13.70 4.14
CA GLY A 45 9.42 -14.14 2.83
C GLY A 45 8.52 -13.73 1.66
N PHE A 46 7.59 -12.79 1.88
CA PHE A 46 6.71 -12.24 0.84
C PHE A 46 6.27 -10.82 1.20
N ILE A 47 5.94 -10.00 0.20
CA ILE A 47 5.47 -8.63 0.42
C ILE A 47 3.96 -8.67 0.71
N HIS A 48 3.58 -8.22 1.90
CA HIS A 48 2.17 -8.10 2.29
C HIS A 48 1.51 -6.97 1.52
N THR A 49 0.39 -7.27 0.88
CA THR A 49 -0.50 -6.28 0.28
C THR A 49 -1.93 -6.48 0.79
N SER A 50 -2.84 -5.61 0.40
CA SER A 50 -4.24 -5.62 0.84
C SER A 50 -5.17 -5.47 -0.34
N LEU A 51 -6.32 -6.14 -0.29
CA LEU A 51 -7.46 -5.83 -1.15
C LEU A 51 -8.07 -4.47 -0.76
N PRO A 52 -8.87 -3.85 -1.63
CA PRO A 52 -9.38 -2.49 -1.42
C PRO A 52 -10.19 -2.33 -0.13
N ASP A 53 -11.05 -3.31 0.16
CA ASP A 53 -11.89 -3.38 1.36
C ASP A 53 -11.10 -3.68 2.65
N GLN A 54 -9.84 -4.08 2.53
CA GLN A 54 -8.99 -4.46 3.66
C GLN A 54 -8.09 -3.31 4.13
N VAL A 55 -7.82 -2.31 3.27
CA VAL A 55 -6.80 -1.28 3.51
C VAL A 55 -7.03 -0.54 4.83
N GLU A 56 -8.26 -0.07 5.10
CA GLU A 56 -8.56 0.65 6.36
C GLU A 56 -8.44 -0.25 7.59
N SER A 57 -8.81 -1.52 7.49
CA SER A 57 -8.68 -2.48 8.59
C SER A 57 -7.22 -2.75 8.93
N ILE A 58 -6.37 -2.93 7.91
CA ILE A 58 -4.93 -3.12 8.08
C ILE A 58 -4.27 -1.85 8.64
N LEU A 59 -4.64 -0.67 8.12
CA LEU A 59 -4.19 0.61 8.67
C LEU A 59 -4.52 0.72 10.17
N ASN A 60 -5.75 0.42 10.56
CA ASN A 60 -6.16 0.48 11.97
C ASN A 60 -5.52 -0.59 12.87
N LYS A 61 -5.19 -1.77 12.32
CA LYS A 61 -4.62 -2.88 13.08
C LYS A 61 -3.14 -2.72 13.36
N PHE A 62 -2.38 -2.19 12.40
CA PHE A 62 -0.92 -2.16 12.46
C PHE A 62 -0.33 -0.76 12.65
N PHE A 63 -1.11 0.30 12.44
CA PHE A 63 -0.60 1.68 12.45
C PHE A 63 -1.41 2.59 13.38
N GLY A 64 -0.73 3.57 13.96
CA GLY A 64 -1.26 4.41 15.02
C GLY A 64 -2.19 5.53 14.53
N SER A 65 -2.93 6.14 15.46
CA SER A 65 -3.87 7.25 15.20
C SER A 65 -3.23 8.60 14.91
N ASN A 66 -1.92 8.76 15.08
CA ASN A 66 -1.18 10.00 14.84
C ASN A 66 -0.15 9.87 13.71
N GLU A 67 -0.27 8.84 12.88
CA GLU A 67 0.72 8.53 11.85
C GLU A 67 0.19 8.93 10.48
N THR A 68 1.02 9.67 9.74
CA THR A 68 0.87 9.80 8.30
C THR A 68 1.39 8.51 7.67
N MET A 69 0.53 7.86 6.90
CA MET A 69 0.86 6.65 6.17
C MET A 69 0.65 6.86 4.67
N TYR A 70 1.26 6.01 3.86
CA TYR A 70 1.09 6.07 2.42
C TYR A 70 0.50 4.77 1.89
N VAL A 71 -0.59 4.88 1.15
CA VAL A 71 -1.27 3.77 0.49
C VAL A 71 -0.90 3.79 -0.98
N VAL A 72 -0.14 2.79 -1.39
CA VAL A 72 0.40 2.64 -2.74
C VAL A 72 -0.50 1.68 -3.52
N GLU A 73 -1.09 2.17 -4.60
CA GLU A 73 -1.82 1.35 -5.56
C GLU A 73 -0.85 0.67 -6.51
N LEU A 74 -1.01 -0.64 -6.70
CA LEU A 74 -0.11 -1.46 -7.52
C LEU A 74 -0.83 -2.09 -8.72
N ASN A 75 -0.17 -2.05 -9.87
CA ASN A 75 -0.57 -2.78 -11.08
C ASN A 75 -0.04 -4.22 -11.00
N LYS A 76 -0.95 -5.21 -10.98
CA LYS A 76 -0.59 -6.64 -10.89
C LYS A 76 0.21 -7.14 -12.08
N SER A 77 -0.14 -6.72 -13.29
CA SER A 77 0.56 -7.16 -14.51
C SER A 77 2.00 -6.63 -14.55
N GLU A 78 2.25 -5.42 -14.05
CA GLU A 78 3.61 -4.88 -13.89
C GLU A 78 4.40 -5.64 -12.82
N ILE A 79 3.75 -6.03 -11.71
CA ILE A 79 4.37 -6.90 -10.69
C ILE A 79 4.78 -8.24 -11.29
N GLU A 80 3.90 -8.85 -12.09
CA GLU A 80 4.19 -10.11 -12.79
C GLU A 80 5.30 -9.95 -13.84
N GLY A 81 5.29 -8.84 -14.59
CA GLY A 81 6.34 -8.49 -15.55
C GLY A 81 7.72 -8.31 -14.91
N GLN A 82 7.78 -7.93 -13.63
CA GLN A 82 9.01 -7.87 -12.83
C GLN A 82 9.47 -9.23 -12.30
N GLY A 83 8.76 -10.32 -12.61
CA GLY A 83 9.03 -11.66 -12.10
C GLY A 83 8.39 -11.96 -10.75
N GLY A 84 7.49 -11.08 -10.28
CA GLY A 84 6.71 -11.29 -9.07
C GLY A 84 5.53 -12.23 -9.29
N ALA A 85 5.02 -12.83 -8.22
CA ALA A 85 3.77 -13.61 -8.27
C ALA A 85 2.81 -13.12 -7.19
N VAL A 86 1.62 -12.68 -7.60
CA VAL A 86 0.54 -12.31 -6.67
C VAL A 86 -0.28 -13.54 -6.33
N ARG A 87 -0.39 -13.88 -5.05
CA ARG A 87 -1.21 -14.99 -4.55
C ARG A 87 -2.22 -14.49 -3.53
N ILE A 88 -3.46 -14.94 -3.64
CA ILE A 88 -4.52 -14.64 -2.66
C ILE A 88 -4.63 -15.85 -1.74
N GLU A 89 -4.18 -15.69 -0.50
CA GLU A 89 -4.00 -16.81 0.44
C GLU A 89 -4.49 -16.40 1.84
N GLN A 90 -4.87 -17.39 2.65
CA GLN A 90 -5.26 -17.11 4.04
C GLN A 90 -4.04 -16.68 4.86
N ASN A 91 -4.19 -15.61 5.65
CA ASN A 91 -3.11 -15.16 6.54
C ASN A 91 -2.83 -16.14 7.69
N THR A 92 -3.84 -16.90 8.11
CA THR A 92 -3.78 -17.97 9.11
C THR A 92 -4.84 -19.03 8.77
N PRO A 93 -4.71 -20.29 9.24
CA PRO A 93 -5.77 -21.29 9.06
C PRO A 93 -7.13 -20.78 9.55
N GLY A 94 -8.15 -20.81 8.67
CA GLY A 94 -9.49 -20.27 8.97
C GLY A 94 -9.60 -18.74 8.98
N GLY A 95 -8.53 -18.02 8.62
CA GLY A 95 -8.47 -16.56 8.55
C GLY A 95 -8.96 -15.98 7.22
N ASN A 96 -8.81 -14.67 7.09
CA ASN A 96 -9.16 -13.94 5.87
C ASN A 96 -8.09 -14.12 4.79
N PHE A 97 -8.51 -13.96 3.53
CA PHE A 97 -7.62 -14.02 2.37
C PHE A 97 -6.96 -12.67 2.11
N TYR A 98 -5.64 -12.65 1.96
CA TYR A 98 -4.88 -11.46 1.61
C TYR A 98 -4.02 -11.70 0.38
N PRO A 99 -3.78 -10.67 -0.43
CA PRO A 99 -2.84 -10.75 -1.53
C PRO A 99 -1.41 -10.62 -1.00
N HIS A 100 -0.55 -11.56 -1.39
CA HIS A 100 0.88 -11.56 -1.11
C HIS A 100 1.66 -11.56 -2.42
N ILE A 101 2.77 -10.82 -2.46
CA ILE A 101 3.68 -10.82 -3.62
C ILE A 101 4.93 -11.63 -3.26
N TYR A 102 5.19 -12.66 -4.05
CA TYR A 102 6.38 -13.51 -3.95
C TYR A 102 7.40 -13.18 -5.03
N GLY A 103 8.67 -13.51 -4.78
CA GLY A 103 9.73 -13.48 -5.80
C GLY A 103 10.38 -12.13 -6.07
N LEU A 104 9.83 -11.04 -5.51
CA LEU A 104 10.41 -9.70 -5.66
C LEU A 104 11.29 -9.32 -4.47
N GLN A 105 12.46 -8.77 -4.77
CA GLN A 105 13.31 -8.11 -3.77
C GLN A 105 12.86 -6.68 -3.51
N ASN A 106 12.36 -5.98 -4.53
CA ASN A 106 11.79 -4.63 -4.46
C ASN A 106 10.61 -4.54 -5.44
N ILE A 107 9.69 -3.59 -5.23
CA ILE A 107 8.67 -3.22 -6.21
C ILE A 107 9.18 -2.00 -6.99
N ALA A 108 9.34 -2.13 -8.30
CA ALA A 108 9.77 -1.01 -9.14
C ALA A 108 8.64 0.00 -9.34
N GLN A 109 9.03 1.27 -9.57
CA GLN A 109 8.12 2.37 -9.82
C GLN A 109 7.12 2.10 -10.97
N SER A 110 7.47 1.30 -11.98
CA SER A 110 6.54 0.98 -13.08
C SER A 110 5.26 0.29 -12.59
N ALA A 111 5.32 -0.45 -11.48
CA ALA A 111 4.15 -1.08 -10.87
C ALA A 111 3.32 -0.12 -10.01
N VAL A 112 3.80 1.08 -9.70
CA VAL A 112 3.11 2.02 -8.82
C VAL A 112 2.24 2.96 -9.66
N THR A 113 0.91 2.84 -9.52
CA THR A 113 -0.03 3.67 -10.30
C THR A 113 -0.41 4.96 -9.58
N LYS A 114 -0.60 4.89 -8.26
CA LYS A 114 -0.97 6.03 -7.40
C LYS A 114 -0.41 5.84 -6.00
N ILE A 115 -0.16 6.95 -5.32
CA ILE A 115 0.17 6.95 -3.89
C ILE A 115 -0.74 7.97 -3.21
N PHE A 116 -1.47 7.51 -2.20
CA PHE A 116 -2.29 8.36 -1.34
C PHE A 116 -1.55 8.62 -0.03
N GLU A 117 -1.31 9.89 0.29
CA GLU A 117 -0.97 10.28 1.65
C GLU A 117 -2.25 10.25 2.47
N VAL A 118 -2.25 9.46 3.54
CA VAL A 118 -3.42 9.27 4.40
C VAL A 118 -3.08 9.59 5.84
N SER A 119 -4.05 10.16 6.55
CA SER A 119 -3.94 10.34 7.99
C SER A 119 -5.28 10.07 8.67
N LYS A 120 -5.17 9.80 9.96
CA LYS A 120 -6.28 9.65 10.88
C LYS A 120 -6.17 10.71 11.97
N ARG A 121 -7.29 11.19 12.49
CA ARG A 121 -7.31 12.17 13.58
C ARG A 121 -7.88 11.53 14.84
N GLY A 122 -7.12 11.57 15.94
CA GLY A 122 -7.60 11.15 17.25
C GLY A 122 -8.08 9.69 17.27
N LYS A 123 -9.23 9.41 17.89
CA LYS A 123 -9.80 8.06 18.01
C LYS A 123 -10.66 7.63 16.82
N ASP A 124 -10.63 8.36 15.69
CA ASP A 124 -11.37 7.98 14.48
C ASP A 124 -10.88 6.58 14.02
N THR A 125 -11.73 5.85 13.30
CA THR A 125 -11.38 4.61 12.61
C THR A 125 -11.31 4.81 11.10
N ASN A 126 -11.80 5.95 10.61
CA ASN A 126 -11.80 6.28 9.19
C ASN A 126 -10.50 7.00 8.80
N TRP A 127 -9.89 6.56 7.72
CA TRP A 127 -8.71 7.21 7.16
C TRP A 127 -9.11 8.19 6.06
N ARG A 128 -8.45 9.36 6.04
CA ARG A 128 -8.70 10.40 5.05
C ARG A 128 -7.50 10.59 4.15
N VAL A 129 -7.76 10.79 2.86
CA VAL A 129 -6.75 11.18 1.88
C VAL A 129 -6.42 12.66 2.11
N ILE A 130 -5.15 12.92 2.37
CA ILE A 130 -4.60 14.27 2.58
C ILE A 130 -4.06 14.83 1.28
N ALA A 131 -3.37 13.98 0.50
CA ALA A 131 -2.83 14.35 -0.80
C ALA A 131 -2.69 13.12 -1.71
N ASN A 132 -2.67 13.35 -3.02
CA ASN A 132 -2.13 12.40 -3.98
C ASN A 132 -0.64 12.74 -4.15
N VAL A 133 0.23 11.77 -3.88
CA VAL A 133 1.67 11.95 -4.09
C VAL A 133 1.96 11.67 -5.56
N SER A 134 2.59 12.63 -6.24
CA SER A 134 2.97 12.48 -7.65
C SER A 134 3.97 11.33 -7.81
N VAL A 135 3.63 10.38 -8.66
CA VAL A 135 4.52 9.34 -9.13
C VAL A 135 5.04 9.83 -10.48
N VAL A 136 6.30 10.26 -10.55
CA VAL A 136 6.88 10.70 -11.82
C VAL A 136 7.22 9.45 -12.62
N THR A 137 6.30 8.98 -13.45
CA THR A 137 6.62 7.94 -14.44
C THR A 137 7.69 8.51 -15.37
N GLY A 138 8.92 7.99 -15.27
CA GLY A 138 10.01 8.41 -16.14
C GLY A 138 9.59 8.28 -17.60
N GLN A 139 9.89 9.31 -18.39
CA GLN A 139 9.87 9.27 -19.85
C GLN A 139 10.85 8.22 -20.39
#